data_AF-A0A960MAG5-F1
#
_entry.id   AF-A0A960MAG5-F1
#
_cell.length_a   1.000
_cell.length_b   1.000
_cell.length_c   1.000
_cell.angle_alpha   90.00
_cell.angle_beta   90.00
_cell.angle_gamma   90.00
#
_symmetry.space_group_name_H-M   'P 1'
#
loop_
_entity.id
_entity.type
_entity.pdbx_description
1 polymer ?
#
loop_
_entity_poly.entity_id
_entity_poly.type
_entity_poly.pdbx_seq_one_letter_code
_entity_poly.pdbx_strand_id
1 'polypeptide(L)'
;MRFLRHILCATFFFFGMLFAQVQPEVVQSLKPKLNTERIEYFFGNSGVELLEIDSPAFVEKRISNLYSIDNTGRKIMRCLAIVDFTVPIHYNLTDSHQEICTGSPIGTTLKKHGWSITKKPIYFSTISLSPELMLWMEEVETNEAALHI
;
A
#
# COMPACT_ATOMS: atom_id res chain seq x y z
N MET A 1 3.73 1.17 -25.58
CA MET A 1 3.10 1.42 -24.25
C MET A 1 2.11 0.31 -23.98
N ARG A 2 2.28 -0.45 -22.88
CA ARG A 2 1.37 -1.54 -22.49
C ARG A 2 0.47 -1.03 -21.35
N PHE A 3 -0.85 -1.10 -21.53
CA PHE A 3 -1.84 -0.69 -20.54
C PHE A 3 -2.46 -1.93 -19.91
N LEU A 4 -2.33 -2.11 -18.59
CA LEU A 4 -3.09 -3.12 -17.86
C LEU A 4 -4.29 -2.44 -17.19
N ARG A 5 -5.50 -2.88 -17.56
CA ARG A 5 -6.74 -2.45 -16.94
C ARG A 5 -7.00 -3.30 -15.70
N HIS A 6 -6.74 -2.70 -14.54
CA HIS A 6 -7.38 -2.95 -13.25
C HIS A 6 -6.70 -4.04 -12.39
N ILE A 7 -6.01 -3.58 -11.35
CA ILE A 7 -5.67 -4.36 -10.15
C ILE A 7 -6.50 -3.71 -9.04
N LEU A 8 -7.49 -4.42 -8.48
CA LEU A 8 -8.19 -3.97 -7.27
C LEU A 8 -7.21 -4.07 -6.10
N CYS A 9 -6.96 -2.96 -5.42
CA CYS A 9 -5.97 -2.86 -4.36
C CYS A 9 -6.65 -2.22 -3.14
N ALA A 10 -7.13 -3.03 -2.19
CA ALA A 10 -7.66 -2.52 -0.93
C ALA A 10 -6.48 -2.04 -0.06
N THR A 11 -6.32 -0.71 0.03
CA THR A 11 -5.21 -0.09 0.74
C THR A 11 -5.73 0.71 1.93
N PHE A 12 -5.35 0.30 3.14
CA PHE A 12 -5.63 1.04 4.37
C PHE A 12 -4.49 2.04 4.59
N PHE A 13 -4.80 3.34 4.57
CA PHE A 13 -3.86 4.42 4.84
C PHE A 13 -4.09 4.94 6.25
N PHE A 14 -3.07 4.89 7.11
CA PHE A 14 -3.14 5.53 8.41
C PHE A 14 -2.51 6.92 8.34
N PHE A 15 -3.24 7.91 8.83
CA PHE A 15 -2.81 9.30 8.88
C PHE A 15 -3.35 9.96 10.15
N GLY A 16 -2.99 9.37 11.31
CA GLY A 16 -3.12 10.07 12.58
C GLY A 16 -2.31 11.36 12.53
N MET A 17 -3.00 12.50 12.56
CA MET A 17 -2.46 13.84 12.84
C MET A 17 -1.47 14.51 11.85
N LEU A 18 -1.52 14.24 10.54
CA LEU A 18 -0.84 15.12 9.56
C LEU A 18 -1.74 15.67 8.45
N PHE A 19 -3.07 15.54 8.53
CA PHE A 19 -3.96 16.19 7.55
C PHE A 19 -4.46 17.58 7.96
N ALA A 20 -4.33 17.97 9.23
CA ALA A 20 -4.85 19.27 9.68
C ALA A 20 -4.13 20.48 9.05
N GLN A 21 -2.99 20.29 8.37
CA GLN A 21 -2.19 21.38 7.77
C GLN A 21 -1.64 21.10 6.35
N VAL A 22 -1.97 19.98 5.72
CA VAL A 22 -1.47 19.72 4.35
C VAL A 22 -2.31 20.48 3.34
N GLN A 23 -1.67 21.38 2.59
CA GLN A 23 -2.35 22.19 1.58
C GLN A 23 -3.09 21.30 0.55
N PRO A 24 -4.30 21.69 0.09
CA PRO A 24 -5.08 20.91 -0.86
C PRO A 24 -4.32 20.53 -2.14
N GLU A 25 -3.42 21.40 -2.61
CA GLU A 25 -2.57 21.15 -3.77
C GLU A 25 -1.59 19.99 -3.55
N VAL A 26 -1.01 19.89 -2.34
CA VAL A 26 -0.15 18.77 -1.95
C VAL A 26 -0.96 17.49 -1.97
N VAL A 27 -2.15 17.47 -1.36
CA VAL A 27 -3.04 16.29 -1.39
C VAL A 27 -3.33 15.86 -2.83
N GLN A 28 -3.66 16.79 -3.71
CA GLN A 28 -3.95 16.50 -5.11
C GLN A 28 -2.73 15.93 -5.86
N SER A 29 -1.53 16.45 -5.59
CA SER A 29 -0.28 15.95 -6.18
C SER A 29 0.11 14.53 -5.72
N LEU A 30 -0.35 14.13 -4.53
CA LEU A 30 -0.04 12.83 -3.92
C LEU A 30 -1.03 11.73 -4.31
N LYS A 31 -2.26 12.07 -4.72
CA LYS A 31 -3.28 11.10 -5.17
C LYS A 31 -2.79 10.09 -6.23
N PRO A 32 -2.09 10.50 -7.31
CA PRO A 32 -1.62 9.56 -8.33
C PRO A 32 -0.41 8.72 -7.89
N LYS A 33 0.27 9.10 -6.80
CA LYS A 33 1.48 8.42 -6.34
C LYS A 33 1.17 7.04 -5.73
N LEU A 34 2.15 6.17 -5.76
CA LEU A 34 2.11 4.90 -5.04
C LEU A 34 2.11 5.14 -3.53
N ASN A 35 1.65 4.13 -2.79
CA ASN A 35 1.57 4.22 -1.33
C ASN A 35 2.94 4.46 -0.68
N THR A 36 3.96 3.74 -1.13
CA THR A 36 5.35 3.90 -0.69
C THR A 36 5.90 5.29 -1.00
N GLU A 37 5.60 5.84 -2.18
CA GLU A 37 6.01 7.20 -2.56
C GLU A 37 5.38 8.28 -1.68
N ARG A 38 4.13 8.08 -1.22
CA ARG A 38 3.51 8.99 -0.25
C ARG A 38 4.18 8.88 1.12
N ILE A 39 4.46 7.66 1.58
CA ILE A 39 5.16 7.43 2.86
C ILE A 39 6.54 8.08 2.82
N GLU A 40 7.32 7.85 1.75
CA GLU A 40 8.61 8.48 1.52
C GLU A 40 8.53 10.01 1.60
N TYR A 41 7.52 10.60 0.95
CA TYR A 41 7.31 12.05 0.96
C TYR A 41 7.12 12.62 2.37
N PHE A 42 6.37 11.93 3.24
CA PHE A 42 6.05 12.41 4.58
C PHE A 42 7.12 12.06 5.63
N PHE A 43 7.80 10.93 5.49
CA PHE A 43 8.68 10.39 6.51
C PHE A 43 10.15 10.35 6.09
N GLY A 44 10.46 10.72 4.85
CA GLY A 44 11.82 10.72 4.29
C GLY A 44 12.42 9.32 4.08
N ASN A 45 11.63 8.27 4.31
CA ASN A 45 11.99 6.89 4.04
C ASN A 45 10.71 6.03 3.94
N SER A 46 10.82 4.89 3.27
CA SER A 46 9.73 3.94 3.10
C SER A 46 10.25 2.52 2.90
N GLY A 47 9.50 1.55 3.40
CA GLY A 47 9.79 0.13 3.24
C GLY A 47 8.51 -0.68 3.03
N VAL A 48 8.69 -1.91 2.56
CA VAL A 48 7.62 -2.90 2.43
C VAL A 48 8.07 -4.19 3.07
N GLU A 49 7.20 -4.78 3.87
CA GLU A 49 7.36 -6.09 4.46
C GLU A 49 6.16 -6.95 4.07
N LEU A 50 6.45 -8.13 3.53
CA LEU A 50 5.43 -9.12 3.21
C LEU A 50 5.00 -9.82 4.49
N LEU A 51 3.71 -9.72 4.83
CA LEU A 51 3.15 -10.37 6.01
C LEU A 51 2.60 -11.75 5.67
N GLU A 52 1.88 -11.84 4.55
CA GLU A 52 1.24 -13.07 4.10
C GLU A 52 1.07 -13.05 2.58
N ILE A 53 1.16 -14.21 1.94
CA ILE A 53 0.85 -14.36 0.52
C ILE A 53 0.26 -15.74 0.23
N ASP A 54 -0.82 -15.75 -0.54
CA ASP A 54 -1.48 -16.96 -1.08
C ASP A 54 -1.60 -18.11 -0.06
N SER A 55 -2.05 -17.78 1.15
CA SER A 55 -2.23 -18.75 2.22
C SER A 55 -3.64 -19.34 2.20
N PRO A 56 -3.89 -20.48 2.87
CA PRO A 56 -5.23 -21.08 2.91
C PRO A 56 -6.33 -20.14 3.41
N ALA A 57 -5.99 -19.21 4.30
CA ALA A 57 -6.92 -18.18 4.80
C ALA A 57 -7.08 -17.00 3.84
N PHE A 58 -6.09 -16.75 2.98
CA PHE A 58 -5.99 -15.59 2.10
C PHE A 58 -5.55 -16.01 0.69
N VAL A 59 -6.35 -16.89 0.08
CA VAL A 59 -6.12 -17.40 -1.28
C VAL A 59 -6.06 -16.24 -2.27
N GLU A 60 -5.08 -16.29 -3.16
CA GLU A 60 -4.83 -15.30 -4.22
C GLU A 60 -4.66 -13.87 -3.69
N LYS A 61 -4.26 -13.72 -2.42
CA LYS A 61 -4.04 -12.41 -1.80
C LYS A 61 -2.60 -12.22 -1.39
N ARG A 62 -2.23 -10.95 -1.33
CA ARG A 62 -1.01 -10.48 -0.67
C ARG A 62 -1.37 -9.48 0.42
N ILE A 63 -0.83 -9.70 1.60
CA ILE A 63 -0.93 -8.77 2.73
C ILE A 63 0.47 -8.22 3.03
N SER A 64 0.59 -6.90 3.13
CA SER A 64 1.88 -6.26 3.37
C SER A 64 1.79 -5.05 4.29
N ASN A 65 2.84 -4.89 5.11
CA ASN A 65 3.12 -3.73 5.92
C ASN A 65 3.97 -2.75 5.11
N LEU A 66 3.42 -1.58 4.81
CA LEU A 66 4.18 -0.46 4.27
C LEU A 66 4.53 0.46 5.44
N TYR A 67 5.82 0.60 5.72
CA TYR A 67 6.30 1.25 6.93
C TYR A 67 7.26 2.39 6.63
N SER A 68 7.42 3.28 7.61
CA SER A 68 8.57 4.15 7.77
C SER A 68 9.47 3.62 8.89
N ILE A 69 10.70 4.08 8.95
CA ILE A 69 11.66 3.82 10.02
C ILE A 69 11.80 5.11 10.83
N ASP A 70 11.65 5.03 12.15
CA ASP A 70 11.88 6.16 13.05
C ASP A 70 13.37 6.38 13.34
N ASN A 71 13.69 7.42 14.11
CA ASN A 71 15.06 7.77 14.47
C ASN A 71 15.77 6.71 15.34
N THR A 72 15.04 5.77 15.93
CA THR A 72 15.59 4.65 16.71
C THR A 72 15.81 3.39 15.86
N GLY A 73 15.40 3.41 14.58
CA GLY A 73 15.47 2.26 13.69
C GLY A 73 14.24 1.36 13.74
N ARG A 74 13.20 1.73 14.49
CA ARG A 74 11.96 0.95 14.60
C ARG A 74 11.07 1.18 13.38
N LYS A 75 10.46 0.10 12.87
CA LYS A 75 9.47 0.15 11.78
C LYS A 75 8.12 0.61 12.34
N ILE A 76 7.52 1.61 11.72
CA ILE A 76 6.19 2.13 12.03
C ILE A 76 5.28 1.86 10.84
N MET A 77 4.23 1.06 11.02
CA MET A 77 3.26 0.79 9.96
C MET A 77 2.52 2.08 9.57
N ARG A 78 2.56 2.43 8.28
CA ARG A 78 1.86 3.60 7.73
C ARG A 78 0.70 3.19 6.82
N CYS A 79 0.78 1.99 6.23
CA CYS A 79 -0.27 1.43 5.42
C CYS A 79 -0.28 -0.10 5.51
N LEU A 80 -1.45 -0.66 5.81
CA LEU A 80 -1.74 -2.07 5.60
C LEU A 80 -2.30 -2.22 4.19
N ALA A 81 -1.60 -2.94 3.32
CA ALA A 81 -2.04 -3.18 1.94
C ALA A 81 -2.49 -4.62 1.79
N ILE A 82 -3.75 -4.80 1.38
CA ILE A 82 -4.35 -6.08 1.02
C ILE A 82 -4.64 -6.05 -0.47
N VAL A 83 -4.02 -6.97 -1.22
CA VAL A 83 -4.08 -6.97 -2.67
C VAL A 83 -4.61 -8.31 -3.14
N ASP A 84 -5.69 -8.29 -3.93
CA ASP A 84 -6.17 -9.45 -4.65
C ASP A 84 -5.40 -9.59 -5.97
N PHE A 85 -4.89 -10.78 -6.25
CA PHE A 85 -4.33 -11.11 -7.56
C PHE A 85 -5.46 -11.49 -8.52
N THR A 86 -5.40 -10.94 -9.72
CA THR A 86 -6.28 -11.40 -10.81
C THR A 86 -5.69 -12.65 -11.44
N VAL A 87 -6.39 -13.76 -11.32
CA VAL A 87 -6.01 -15.03 -11.95
C VAL A 87 -6.93 -15.35 -13.15
N PRO A 88 -6.40 -15.96 -14.23
CA PRO A 88 -4.99 -16.28 -14.45
C PRO A 88 -4.15 -15.03 -14.70
N ILE A 89 -2.90 -15.05 -14.23
CA ILE A 89 -1.94 -13.95 -14.47
C ILE A 89 -1.65 -13.86 -15.97
N HIS A 90 -1.74 -12.65 -16.52
CA HIS A 90 -1.39 -12.40 -17.91
C HIS A 90 0.11 -12.68 -18.15
N TYR A 91 0.47 -13.46 -19.18
CA TYR A 91 1.85 -13.94 -19.42
C TYR A 91 2.93 -12.83 -19.42
N ASN A 92 2.63 -11.64 -19.95
CA ASN A 92 3.55 -10.50 -19.90
C ASN A 92 3.91 -10.02 -18.47
N LEU A 93 3.16 -10.42 -17.44
CA LEU A 93 3.40 -10.07 -16.04
C LEU A 93 4.11 -11.18 -15.27
N THR A 94 4.42 -12.33 -15.88
CA THR A 94 4.94 -13.50 -15.16
C THR A 94 6.18 -13.18 -14.33
N ASP A 95 7.19 -12.53 -14.93
CA ASP A 95 8.45 -12.21 -14.23
C ASP A 95 8.21 -11.21 -13.08
N SER A 96 7.43 -10.15 -13.35
CA SER A 96 7.03 -9.19 -12.32
C SER A 96 6.26 -9.86 -11.18
N HIS A 97 5.35 -10.77 -11.52
CA HIS A 97 4.50 -11.47 -10.55
C HIS A 97 5.33 -12.41 -9.68
N GLN A 98 6.27 -13.16 -10.25
CA GLN A 98 7.18 -14.01 -9.49
C GLN A 98 8.01 -13.19 -8.49
N GLU A 99 8.60 -12.07 -8.92
CA GLU A 99 9.37 -11.18 -8.04
C GLU A 99 8.50 -10.51 -6.96
N ILE A 100 7.23 -10.21 -7.27
CA ILE A 100 6.24 -9.74 -6.29
C ILE A 100 5.92 -10.85 -5.31
N CYS A 101 5.78 -12.09 -5.75
CA CYS A 101 5.45 -13.20 -4.87
C CYS A 101 6.57 -13.52 -3.86
N THR A 102 7.82 -13.18 -4.18
CA THR A 102 8.95 -13.28 -3.24
C THR A 102 9.08 -12.07 -2.32
N GLY A 103 8.08 -11.19 -2.25
CA GLY A 103 8.00 -10.08 -1.30
C GLY A 103 8.35 -8.70 -1.86
N SER A 104 8.79 -8.59 -3.11
CA SER A 104 9.18 -7.29 -3.68
C SER A 104 8.00 -6.31 -3.77
N PRO A 105 8.20 -4.99 -3.61
CA PRO A 105 7.11 -4.01 -3.68
C PRO A 105 6.45 -3.98 -5.07
N ILE A 106 5.13 -4.20 -5.15
CA ILE A 106 4.38 -4.28 -6.42
C ILE A 106 4.68 -3.11 -7.37
N GLY A 107 4.55 -1.88 -6.88
CA GLY A 107 4.72 -0.70 -7.73
C GLY A 107 6.15 -0.51 -8.23
N THR A 108 7.15 -0.80 -7.38
CA THR A 108 8.56 -0.70 -7.75
C THR A 108 8.95 -1.81 -8.73
N THR A 109 8.53 -3.05 -8.48
CA THR A 109 8.78 -4.19 -9.36
C THR A 109 8.18 -3.96 -10.74
N LEU A 110 6.90 -3.55 -10.82
CA LEU A 110 6.28 -3.25 -12.12
C LEU A 110 7.03 -2.16 -12.88
N LYS A 111 7.42 -1.05 -12.22
CA LYS A 111 8.21 0.02 -12.85
C LYS A 111 9.58 -0.47 -13.34
N LYS A 112 10.29 -1.26 -12.52
CA LYS A 112 11.57 -1.90 -12.86
C LYS A 112 11.46 -2.76 -14.12
N HIS A 113 10.36 -3.49 -14.28
CA HIS A 113 10.05 -4.28 -15.48
C HIS A 113 9.44 -3.47 -16.64
N GLY A 114 9.56 -2.13 -16.61
CA GLY A 114 9.17 -1.24 -17.71
C GLY A 114 7.68 -0.94 -17.81
N TRP A 115 6.88 -1.28 -16.79
CA TRP A 115 5.46 -0.96 -16.77
C TRP A 115 5.21 0.49 -16.34
N SER A 116 4.29 1.15 -17.05
CA SER A 116 3.70 2.40 -16.59
C SER A 116 2.49 2.09 -15.72
N ILE A 117 2.47 2.64 -14.51
CA ILE A 117 1.41 2.39 -13.53
C ILE A 117 0.56 3.65 -13.40
N THR A 118 -0.75 3.50 -13.51
CA THR A 118 -1.71 4.56 -13.21
C THR A 118 -2.59 4.10 -12.06
N LYS A 119 -2.46 4.72 -10.90
CA LYS A 119 -3.34 4.48 -9.76
C LYS A 119 -4.60 5.35 -9.92
N LYS A 120 -5.76 4.71 -9.99
CA LYS A 120 -7.07 5.38 -9.99
C LYS A 120 -7.88 4.85 -8.80
N PRO A 121 -7.96 5.59 -7.69
CA PRO A 121 -8.83 5.22 -6.59
C PRO A 121 -10.28 5.16 -7.07
N ILE A 122 -10.96 4.06 -6.79
CA ILE A 122 -12.39 3.85 -7.05
C ILE A 122 -13.23 4.15 -5.80
N TYR A 123 -12.62 4.09 -4.61
CA TYR A 123 -13.28 4.43 -3.36
C TYR A 123 -12.31 5.11 -2.39
N PHE A 124 -12.82 6.12 -1.67
CA PHE A 124 -12.10 6.83 -0.62
C PHE A 124 -13.07 7.13 0.52
N SER A 125 -12.75 6.65 1.73
CA SER A 125 -13.54 6.90 2.93
C SER A 125 -12.66 6.79 4.17
N THR A 126 -13.26 6.96 5.34
CA THR A 126 -12.70 6.51 6.61
C THR A 126 -13.36 5.21 7.07
N ILE A 127 -12.64 4.41 7.84
CA ILE A 127 -13.13 3.23 8.54
C ILE A 127 -12.75 3.31 10.02
N SER A 128 -13.51 2.63 10.86
CA SER A 128 -13.12 2.38 12.25
C SER A 128 -12.27 1.11 12.33
N LEU A 129 -11.12 1.20 12.98
CA LEU A 129 -10.18 0.12 13.26
C LEU A 129 -10.67 -0.68 14.47
N SER A 130 -10.54 -2.00 14.40
CA SER A 130 -10.74 -2.86 15.58
C SER A 130 -9.55 -2.73 16.54
N PRO A 131 -9.71 -3.06 17.83
CA PRO A 131 -8.61 -3.04 18.79
C PRO A 131 -7.40 -3.88 18.37
N GLU A 132 -7.63 -5.02 17.73
CA GLU A 132 -6.58 -5.91 17.23
C GLU A 132 -5.79 -5.24 16.10
N LEU A 133 -6.49 -4.57 15.18
CA LEU A 133 -5.85 -3.86 14.08
C LEU A 133 -5.11 -2.62 14.57
N MET A 134 -5.66 -1.89 15.54
CA MET A 134 -4.94 -0.80 16.21
C MET A 134 -3.64 -1.28 16.85
N LEU A 135 -3.68 -2.43 17.54
CA LEU A 135 -2.49 -3.03 18.14
C LEU A 135 -1.44 -3.40 17.08
N TRP A 136 -1.85 -4.01 15.96
CA TRP A 136 -0.97 -4.32 14.84
C TRP A 136 -0.34 -3.08 14.20
N MET A 137 -1.06 -1.96 14.20
CA MET A 137 -0.60 -0.70 13.64
C MET A 137 0.17 0.15 14.65
N GLU A 138 0.30 -0.32 15.90
CA GLU A 138 0.79 0.45 17.06
C GLU A 138 0.08 1.79 17.23
N GLU A 139 -1.21 1.84 16.89
CA GLU A 139 -2.04 3.03 16.94
C GLU A 139 -2.74 3.16 18.30
N VAL A 140 -2.59 4.33 18.94
CA VAL A 140 -3.04 4.56 20.33
C VAL A 140 -3.90 5.82 20.49
N GLU A 141 -3.98 6.67 19.48
CA GLU A 141 -4.64 7.98 19.56
C GLU A 141 -6.04 7.96 18.94
N THR A 142 -6.22 7.25 17.83
CA THR A 142 -7.50 7.20 17.11
C THR A 142 -7.81 5.82 16.55
N ASN A 143 -9.07 5.45 16.59
CA ASN A 143 -9.56 4.25 15.91
C ASN A 143 -10.03 4.54 14.47
N GLU A 144 -9.70 5.68 13.88
CA GLU A 144 -10.07 5.99 12.50
C GLU A 144 -8.88 5.85 11.54
N ALA A 145 -9.10 5.23 10.39
CA ALA A 145 -8.12 5.16 9.30
C ALA A 145 -8.75 5.50 7.94
N ALA A 146 -7.95 6.04 7.03
CA ALA A 146 -8.38 6.22 5.65
C ALA A 146 -8.39 4.87 4.91
N LEU A 147 -9.44 4.61 4.14
CA LEU A 147 -9.57 3.46 3.26
C LEU A 147 -9.55 3.92 1.80
N HIS A 148 -8.61 3.39 1.04
CA HIS A 148 -8.45 3.66 -0.39
C HIS A 148 -8.56 2.34 -1.14
N ILE A 149 -9.52 2.21 -2.05
CA ILE A 149 -9.66 1.06 -2.96
C ILE A 149 -9.41 1.54 -4.39
#